data_AF-A0A8D1LY77-F1
#
_entry.id   AF-A0A8D1LY77-F1
#
_cell.length_a   1.000
_cell.length_b   1.000
_cell.length_c   1.000
_cell.angle_alpha   90.00
_cell.angle_beta   90.00
_cell.angle_gamma   90.00
#
_symmetry.space_group_name_H-M   'P 1'
#
loop_
_entity.id
_entity.type
_entity.pdbx_description
1 polymer ?
#
loop_
_entity_poly.entity_id
_entity_poly.type
_entity_poly.pdbx_seq_one_letter_code
_entity_poly.pdbx_strand_id
1 'polypeptide(L)'
;MDTRGVAAAMRPLVLLVAFLCTAAPALDTCPEVKVVGLEGSDKLSILRGCPGLPGAAGPKGEAGADGPKGGQGPPGAPGEPGPPGPKGNRASAPAVEEEEGELLTRGHFLSGWHTIYLPDCQPLTVLCDMDTDGGGWTVFQRRSDGSVDFYRDWAAYKRGFGSQLGEFWLGNDHIHALTAQGTSELRVDLVDFEGNHQFAKYRSFQVAGEAEKYMLVLGAFVEGNAGDSLTSHNNSLFTTKDQDNDQYASNCAVLYQGAWWYKSCHVSNLNGRYLGGSHGSFANGVNWSSGKGYNYSYKVSEMKFRAT
;
A
#
# COMPACT_ATOMS: atom_id res chain seq x y z
N MET A 1 -60.72 -40.11 38.38
CA MET A 1 -59.37 -40.56 37.98
C MET A 1 -59.21 -40.09 36.54
N ASP A 2 -58.92 -38.81 36.31
CA ASP A 2 -57.58 -38.20 36.44
C ASP A 2 -56.62 -38.94 35.48
N THR A 3 -56.07 -38.37 34.41
CA THR A 3 -55.41 -37.07 34.24
C THR A 3 -55.33 -36.72 32.74
N ARG A 4 -55.59 -35.46 32.36
CA ARG A 4 -55.24 -34.91 31.03
C ARG A 4 -53.74 -34.57 31.03
N GLY A 5 -52.94 -35.35 30.30
CA GLY A 5 -51.54 -35.03 30.04
C GLY A 5 -51.41 -34.02 28.89
N VAL A 6 -51.15 -32.76 29.24
CA VAL A 6 -50.74 -31.72 28.30
C VAL A 6 -49.23 -31.90 28.05
N ALA A 7 -48.86 -32.22 26.81
CA ALA A 7 -47.47 -32.24 26.38
C ALA A 7 -46.93 -30.80 26.36
N ALA A 8 -45.98 -30.51 27.26
CA ALA A 8 -45.29 -29.24 27.32
C ALA A 8 -44.33 -29.10 26.13
N ALA A 9 -44.54 -28.06 25.32
CA ALA A 9 -43.62 -27.66 24.26
C ALA A 9 -42.34 -27.08 24.89
N MET A 10 -41.23 -27.81 24.74
CA MET A 10 -39.90 -27.39 25.15
C MET A 10 -39.34 -26.43 24.09
N ARG A 11 -39.29 -25.13 24.38
CA ARG A 11 -38.62 -24.11 23.56
C ARG A 11 -37.10 -24.19 23.80
N PRO A 12 -36.25 -24.15 22.75
CA PRO A 12 -34.82 -24.00 22.95
C PRO A 12 -34.51 -22.53 23.30
N LEU A 13 -33.81 -22.33 24.41
CA LEU A 13 -33.26 -21.05 24.83
C LEU A 13 -32.02 -20.76 23.96
N VAL A 14 -32.16 -19.90 22.94
CA VAL A 14 -31.03 -19.38 22.17
C VAL A 14 -30.38 -18.27 22.99
N LEU A 15 -29.16 -18.51 23.50
CA LEU A 15 -28.33 -17.46 24.08
C LEU A 15 -27.79 -16.57 22.95
N LEU A 16 -28.34 -15.36 22.82
CA LEU A 16 -27.84 -14.33 21.92
C LEU A 16 -26.69 -13.58 22.63
N VAL A 17 -25.43 -13.85 22.26
CA VAL A 17 -24.29 -13.06 22.71
C VAL A 17 -24.17 -11.85 21.79
N ALA A 18 -24.67 -10.70 22.24
CA ALA A 18 -24.48 -9.42 21.57
C ALA A 18 -23.06 -8.88 21.86
N PHE A 19 -22.20 -8.86 20.85
CA PHE A 19 -20.93 -8.12 20.89
C PHE A 19 -21.22 -6.63 20.70
N LEU A 20 -21.16 -5.87 21.78
CA LEU A 20 -21.18 -4.41 21.75
C LEU A 20 -19.76 -3.90 21.44
N CYS A 21 -19.52 -3.54 20.18
CA CYS A 21 -18.37 -2.71 19.80
C CYS A 21 -18.63 -1.28 20.28
N THR A 22 -17.99 -0.87 21.36
CA THR A 22 -17.94 0.54 21.76
C THR A 22 -16.89 1.25 20.91
N ALA A 23 -17.33 2.02 19.91
CA ALA A 23 -16.49 2.96 19.20
C ALA A 23 -16.13 4.12 20.15
N ALA A 24 -14.83 4.29 20.44
CA ALA A 24 -14.32 5.47 21.12
C ALA A 24 -14.01 6.56 20.08
N PRO A 25 -14.33 7.85 20.34
CA PRO A 25 -14.07 8.92 19.38
C PRO A 25 -12.57 9.25 19.33
N ALA A 26 -11.97 9.18 18.14
CA ALA A 26 -10.67 9.76 17.88
C ALA A 26 -10.79 11.28 17.92
N LEU A 27 -9.95 11.92 18.75
CA LEU A 27 -9.85 13.37 18.85
C LEU A 27 -8.81 13.86 17.83
N ASP A 28 -9.28 14.70 16.91
CA ASP A 28 -8.50 15.55 16.02
C ASP A 28 -7.42 16.33 16.78
N THR A 29 -6.17 16.32 16.29
CA THR A 29 -5.30 17.50 16.29
C THR A 29 -4.07 17.27 15.42
N CYS A 30 -3.95 18.02 14.32
CA CYS A 30 -2.68 18.51 13.80
C CYS A 30 -2.84 20.02 13.52
N PRO A 31 -2.07 20.91 14.18
CA PRO A 31 -2.11 22.33 13.89
C PRO A 31 -1.30 22.65 12.62
N GLU A 32 -1.88 23.54 11.81
CA GLU A 32 -1.32 24.17 10.62
C GLU A 32 -0.02 24.94 10.94
N VAL A 33 1.04 24.76 10.13
CA VAL A 33 2.28 25.55 10.24
C VAL A 33 2.45 26.41 8.98
N LYS A 34 2.39 27.73 9.19
CA LYS A 34 2.82 28.75 8.23
C LYS A 34 4.35 28.79 8.15
N VAL A 35 4.90 28.66 6.95
CA VAL A 35 6.34 28.86 6.71
C VAL A 35 6.61 30.33 6.38
N VAL A 36 7.44 30.98 7.20
CA VAL A 36 8.19 32.19 6.82
C VAL A 36 9.64 31.74 6.61
N GLY A 37 10.15 31.94 5.40
CA GLY A 37 11.36 31.28 4.90
C GLY A 37 12.68 31.71 5.53
N LEU A 38 13.71 30.90 5.28
CA LEU A 38 14.99 31.27 4.66
C LEU A 38 15.97 30.08 4.73
N GLU A 39 16.57 29.81 3.57
CA GLU A 39 17.90 29.27 3.24
C GLU A 39 18.62 28.24 4.14
N GLY A 40 19.20 27.25 3.45
CA GLY A 40 20.54 26.76 3.78
C GLY A 40 20.60 25.41 4.48
N SER A 41 21.11 24.43 3.73
CA SER A 41 21.63 23.11 4.09
C SER A 41 21.91 22.78 5.57
N ASP A 42 21.59 21.51 5.87
CA ASP A 42 21.95 20.68 7.01
C ASP A 42 21.11 20.79 8.28
N LYS A 43 20.22 19.80 8.46
CA LYS A 43 19.89 19.27 9.79
C LYS A 43 19.45 17.81 9.73
N LEU A 44 20.33 16.95 10.21
CA LEU A 44 20.03 15.58 10.63
C LEU A 44 18.92 15.64 11.69
N SER A 45 17.77 15.04 11.41
CA SER A 45 16.68 14.92 12.37
C SER A 45 16.73 13.52 12.98
N ILE A 46 17.14 13.41 14.24
CA ILE A 46 16.95 12.19 15.02
C ILE A 46 15.44 12.03 15.23
N LEU A 47 14.86 11.02 14.59
CA LEU A 47 13.48 10.60 14.86
C LEU A 47 13.40 10.10 16.30
N ARG A 48 12.83 10.92 17.17
CA ARG A 48 12.43 10.49 18.51
C ARG A 48 11.18 9.63 18.31
N GLY A 49 11.38 8.31 18.27
CA GLY A 49 10.29 7.35 18.25
C GLY A 49 9.30 7.62 19.38
N CYS A 50 8.05 7.24 19.17
CA CYS A 50 6.98 7.35 20.16
C CYS A 50 7.49 6.89 21.54
N PRO A 51 7.23 7.66 22.63
CA PRO A 51 7.60 7.21 23.96
C PRO A 51 7.03 5.81 24.19
N GLY A 52 7.88 4.87 24.61
CA GLY A 52 7.42 3.55 25.02
C GLY A 52 6.32 3.68 26.08
N LEU A 53 5.32 2.79 26.01
CA LEU A 53 4.26 2.74 27.01
C LEU A 53 4.89 2.74 28.42
N PRO A 54 4.39 3.57 29.36
CA PRO A 54 4.89 3.58 30.71
C PRO A 54 4.89 2.15 31.29
N GLY A 55 6.01 1.73 31.87
CA GLY A 55 6.09 0.44 32.54
C GLY A 55 4.99 0.32 33.59
N ALA A 56 4.46 -0.90 33.77
CA ALA A 56 3.45 -1.17 34.78
C ALA A 56 3.89 -0.59 36.15
N ALA A 57 2.97 0.11 36.82
CA ALA A 57 3.26 0.69 38.13
C ALA A 57 3.73 -0.41 39.08
N GLY A 58 4.89 -0.19 39.70
CA GLY A 58 5.43 -1.12 40.70
C GLY A 58 4.45 -1.32 41.85
N PRO A 59 4.49 -2.49 42.54
CA PRO A 59 3.64 -2.73 43.69
C PRO A 59 3.81 -1.62 44.72
N LYS A 60 2.69 -1.12 45.24
CA LYS A 60 2.67 -0.06 46.26
C LYS A 60 3.41 -0.57 47.50
N GLY A 61 4.45 0.15 47.92
CA GLY A 61 5.18 -0.14 49.16
C GLY A 61 4.26 -0.06 50.38
N GLU A 62 4.53 -0.90 51.38
CA GLU A 62 3.80 -0.89 52.66
C GLU A 62 3.96 0.47 53.34
N ALA A 63 2.88 0.93 53.98
CA ALA A 63 2.86 2.22 54.67
C ALA A 63 3.85 2.21 55.85
N GLY A 64 4.76 3.17 55.88
CA GLY A 64 5.63 3.40 57.03
C GLY A 64 4.82 3.85 58.25
N ALA A 65 5.29 3.46 59.44
CA ALA A 65 4.65 3.84 60.70
C ALA A 65 4.70 5.36 60.91
N ASP A 66 3.59 5.93 61.41
CA ASP A 66 3.42 7.37 61.61
C ASP A 66 4.46 7.93 62.60
N GLY A 67 5.19 8.96 62.16
CA GLY A 67 6.06 9.77 63.02
C GLY A 67 5.26 10.83 63.80
N PRO A 68 5.77 11.30 64.96
CA PRO A 68 5.07 12.30 65.77
C PRO A 68 4.96 13.64 65.05
N LYS A 69 3.76 14.22 65.12
CA LYS A 69 3.34 15.45 64.43
C LYS A 69 4.08 16.67 64.96
N GLY A 70 4.84 17.35 64.11
CA GLY A 70 5.40 18.68 64.38
C GLY A 70 4.33 19.78 64.25
N GLY A 71 4.39 20.80 65.11
CA GLY A 71 3.44 21.93 65.12
C GLY A 71 3.48 22.75 63.84
N GLN A 72 2.31 23.23 63.40
CA GLN A 72 2.13 23.98 62.16
C GLN A 72 2.47 25.47 62.36
N GLY A 73 3.33 26.01 61.50
CA GLY A 73 3.63 27.45 61.45
C GLY A 73 2.49 28.27 60.83
N PRO A 74 2.44 29.60 61.04
CA PRO A 74 1.35 30.44 60.56
C PRO A 74 1.32 30.51 59.02
N PRO A 75 0.13 30.55 58.39
CA PRO A 75 0.00 30.65 56.93
C PRO A 75 0.48 31.99 56.37
N GLY A 76 1.15 31.94 55.21
CA GLY A 76 1.52 33.12 54.43
C GLY A 76 0.31 33.75 53.71
N ALA A 77 0.40 35.06 53.44
CA ALA A 77 -0.67 35.81 52.79
C ALA A 77 -0.93 35.33 51.34
N PRO A 78 -2.21 35.30 50.88
CA PRO A 78 -2.55 34.89 49.52
C PRO A 78 -2.03 35.87 48.45
N GLY A 79 -1.55 35.34 47.33
CA GLY A 79 -1.20 36.12 46.14
C GLY A 79 -2.43 36.50 45.30
N GLU A 80 -2.36 37.62 44.60
CA GLU A 80 -3.46 38.11 43.76
C GLU A 80 -3.67 37.26 42.49
N PRO A 81 -4.92 37.08 42.02
CA PRO A 81 -5.21 36.33 40.80
C PRO A 81 -4.77 37.06 39.52
N GLY A 82 -4.15 36.33 38.59
CA GLY A 82 -3.87 36.81 37.23
C GLY A 82 -5.13 36.92 36.35
N PRO A 83 -5.11 37.76 35.30
CA PRO A 83 -6.28 38.00 34.47
C PRO A 83 -6.62 36.80 33.55
N PRO A 84 -7.91 36.59 33.23
CA PRO A 84 -8.35 35.50 32.35
C PRO A 84 -7.97 35.72 30.88
N GLY A 85 -7.52 34.65 30.21
CA GLY A 85 -7.26 34.64 28.76
C GLY A 85 -8.55 34.53 27.91
N PRO A 86 -8.55 35.02 26.65
CA PRO A 86 -9.74 35.02 25.81
C PRO A 86 -10.09 33.64 25.24
N LYS A 87 -11.39 33.37 25.10
CA LYS A 87 -11.99 32.16 24.51
C LYS A 87 -12.00 32.23 22.97
N GLY A 88 -11.50 31.18 22.31
CA GLY A 88 -11.61 31.00 20.86
C GLY A 88 -12.90 30.27 20.44
N ASN A 89 -13.49 30.69 19.33
CA ASN A 89 -14.71 30.14 18.75
C ASN A 89 -14.43 28.92 17.85
N ARG A 90 -15.37 27.98 17.85
CA ARG A 90 -15.37 26.71 17.12
C ARG A 90 -15.90 26.91 15.70
N ALA A 91 -15.12 26.53 14.68
CA ALA A 91 -15.60 26.27 13.33
C ALA A 91 -15.14 24.86 12.91
N SER A 92 -16.08 24.12 12.31
CA SER A 92 -15.99 22.74 11.84
C SER A 92 -15.17 22.63 10.55
N ALA A 93 -14.32 21.59 10.44
CA ALA A 93 -13.65 21.18 9.19
C ALA A 93 -13.85 19.66 8.95
N PRO A 94 -13.82 19.19 7.68
CA PRO A 94 -14.13 17.80 7.29
C PRO A 94 -12.87 16.91 7.20
N ALA A 95 -13.11 15.61 7.04
CA ALA A 95 -12.12 14.53 6.92
C ALA A 95 -11.09 14.76 5.80
N VAL A 96 -9.84 14.41 6.06
CA VAL A 96 -8.73 14.47 5.09
C VAL A 96 -8.24 13.04 4.84
N GLU A 97 -8.33 12.63 3.58
CA GLU A 97 -7.75 11.41 3.00
C GLU A 97 -6.27 11.72 2.70
N GLU A 98 -5.33 10.99 3.31
CA GLU A 98 -3.90 11.15 3.00
C GLU A 98 -3.54 10.28 1.77
N GLU A 99 -3.34 10.92 0.61
CA GLU A 99 -2.88 10.28 -0.63
C GLU A 99 -1.43 10.69 -0.94
N GLU A 100 -0.64 9.85 -1.62
CA GLU A 100 0.84 9.94 -1.74
C GLU A 100 1.39 11.18 -2.48
N GLY A 101 0.54 11.90 -3.22
CA GLY A 101 0.86 13.26 -3.66
C GLY A 101 1.24 14.17 -2.48
N GLU A 102 0.77 13.85 -1.27
CA GLU A 102 1.14 14.51 -0.02
C GLU A 102 2.53 14.14 0.52
N LEU A 103 3.10 12.98 0.23
CA LEU A 103 4.44 12.63 0.75
C LEU A 103 5.52 13.52 0.13
N LEU A 104 5.38 13.83 -1.16
CA LEU A 104 6.26 14.77 -1.84
C LEU A 104 6.06 16.21 -1.31
N THR A 105 4.82 16.61 -0.98
CA THR A 105 4.55 17.94 -0.38
C THR A 105 4.94 18.02 1.11
N ARG A 106 5.08 16.88 1.80
CA ARG A 106 5.57 16.76 3.19
C ARG A 106 7.09 16.63 3.30
N GLY A 107 7.83 16.77 2.20
CA GLY A 107 9.30 16.89 2.21
C GLY A 107 10.06 15.55 2.21
N HIS A 108 9.42 14.45 1.79
CA HIS A 108 10.11 13.20 1.50
C HIS A 108 10.69 13.24 0.07
N PHE A 109 11.93 13.72 -0.06
CA PHE A 109 12.58 13.88 -1.38
C PHE A 109 13.38 12.66 -1.84
N LEU A 110 13.49 11.62 -1.02
CA LEU A 110 14.31 10.45 -1.33
C LEU A 110 13.42 9.25 -1.62
N SER A 111 13.71 8.58 -2.74
CA SER A 111 13.13 7.28 -3.06
C SER A 111 13.41 6.26 -1.95
N GLY A 112 12.43 5.44 -1.60
CA GLY A 112 12.56 4.48 -0.51
C GLY A 112 11.25 3.88 -0.02
N TRP A 113 11.36 2.99 0.96
CA TRP A 113 10.21 2.33 1.58
C TRP A 113 9.54 3.24 2.59
N HIS A 114 8.25 3.49 2.39
CA HIS A 114 7.41 4.33 3.24
C HIS A 114 6.16 3.56 3.66
N THR A 115 5.59 3.90 4.81
CA THR A 115 4.31 3.34 5.26
C THR A 115 3.19 4.28 4.89
N ILE A 116 2.19 3.76 4.20
CA ILE A 116 0.93 4.43 3.86
C ILE A 116 -0.23 3.68 4.52
N TYR A 117 -1.40 4.32 4.54
CA TYR A 117 -2.62 3.71 5.07
C TYR A 117 -3.63 3.49 3.95
N LEU A 118 -4.09 2.25 3.82
CA LEU A 118 -5.15 1.89 2.88
C LEU A 118 -6.50 2.49 3.32
N PRO A 119 -7.54 2.51 2.45
CA PRO A 119 -8.85 3.06 2.80
C PRO A 119 -9.52 2.42 4.03
N ASP A 120 -9.14 1.19 4.39
CA ASP A 120 -9.58 0.48 5.60
C ASP A 120 -8.67 0.73 6.82
N CYS A 121 -7.79 1.72 6.74
CA CYS A 121 -6.78 2.11 7.72
C CYS A 121 -5.71 1.04 8.00
N GLN A 122 -5.57 0.02 7.14
CA GLN A 122 -4.47 -0.94 7.28
C GLN A 122 -3.14 -0.32 6.82
N PRO A 123 -2.06 -0.43 7.62
CA PRO A 123 -0.76 0.05 7.22
C PRO A 123 -0.16 -0.86 6.14
N LEU A 124 0.37 -0.25 5.08
CA LEU A 124 1.09 -0.93 4.00
C LEU A 124 2.42 -0.23 3.76
N THR A 125 3.50 -1.00 3.69
CA THR A 125 4.83 -0.48 3.34
C THR A 125 5.04 -0.60 1.83
N VAL A 126 5.24 0.53 1.16
CA VAL A 126 5.38 0.64 -0.30
C VAL A 126 6.71 1.28 -0.67
N LEU A 127 7.19 1.00 -1.88
CA LEU A 127 8.37 1.65 -2.45
C LEU A 127 7.94 2.89 -3.23
N CYS A 128 8.35 4.06 -2.73
CA CYS A 128 8.14 5.34 -3.41
C CYS A 128 9.36 5.67 -4.29
N ASP A 129 9.12 5.99 -5.55
CA ASP A 129 10.08 6.63 -6.45
C ASP A 129 9.77 8.13 -6.50
N MET A 130 10.69 8.91 -5.92
CA MET A 130 10.59 10.35 -5.77
C MET A 130 11.42 11.12 -6.80
N ASP A 131 12.08 10.42 -7.73
CA ASP A 131 13.03 10.99 -8.68
C ASP A 131 12.47 11.00 -10.11
N THR A 132 11.84 9.91 -10.54
CA THR A 132 11.41 9.73 -11.93
C THR A 132 10.21 10.61 -12.27
N ASP A 133 10.29 11.37 -13.37
CA ASP A 133 9.16 12.16 -13.92
C ASP A 133 8.44 13.04 -12.86
N GLY A 134 9.22 13.68 -11.99
CA GLY A 134 8.74 14.53 -10.91
C GLY A 134 8.41 13.82 -9.59
N GLY A 135 8.60 12.50 -9.51
CA GLY A 135 8.44 11.72 -8.29
C GLY A 135 6.99 11.46 -7.87
N GLY A 136 6.81 10.92 -6.66
CA GLY A 136 5.49 10.56 -6.12
C GLY A 136 4.90 9.29 -6.73
N TRP A 137 5.74 8.40 -7.24
CA TRP A 137 5.29 7.14 -7.83
C TRP A 137 5.36 6.00 -6.83
N THR A 138 4.33 5.17 -6.80
CA THR A 138 4.33 3.94 -6.02
C THR A 138 4.63 2.73 -6.87
N VAL A 139 5.79 2.13 -6.61
CA VAL A 139 6.30 0.98 -7.34
C VAL A 139 5.63 -0.29 -6.80
N PHE A 140 4.91 -0.99 -7.66
CA PHE A 140 4.20 -2.23 -7.29
C PHE A 140 4.82 -3.49 -7.90
N GLN A 141 5.71 -3.33 -8.89
CA GLN A 141 6.48 -4.42 -9.46
C GLN A 141 7.92 -3.96 -9.68
N ARG A 142 8.88 -4.82 -9.34
CA ARG A 142 10.30 -4.58 -9.59
C ARG A 142 11.03 -5.87 -9.97
N ARG A 143 11.75 -5.83 -11.09
CA ARG A 143 12.71 -6.84 -11.58
C ARG A 143 14.07 -6.15 -11.78
N SER A 144 15.16 -6.81 -11.42
CA SER A 144 16.50 -6.22 -11.51
C SER A 144 17.63 -7.23 -11.71
N ASP A 145 17.50 -8.45 -11.20
CA ASP A 145 18.60 -9.42 -11.13
C ASP A 145 18.18 -10.89 -11.22
N GLY A 146 16.88 -11.19 -11.24
CA GLY A 146 16.35 -12.55 -11.27
C GLY A 146 16.50 -13.32 -9.96
N SER A 147 16.76 -12.63 -8.84
CA SER A 147 16.89 -13.24 -7.50
C SER A 147 15.57 -13.82 -6.96
N VAL A 148 14.43 -13.36 -7.46
CA VAL A 148 13.11 -13.82 -7.04
C VAL A 148 12.42 -14.58 -8.17
N ASP A 149 11.89 -15.77 -7.83
CA ASP A 149 11.03 -16.52 -8.76
C ASP A 149 9.65 -15.85 -8.88
N PHE A 150 9.28 -15.45 -10.10
CA PHE A 150 7.98 -14.88 -10.44
C PHE A 150 7.01 -15.91 -11.03
N TYR A 151 7.42 -17.16 -11.30
CA TYR A 151 6.49 -18.19 -11.77
C TYR A 151 5.68 -18.79 -10.60
N ARG A 152 4.85 -17.94 -9.99
CA ARG A 152 4.10 -18.21 -8.76
C ARG A 152 2.62 -18.49 -9.01
N ASP A 153 1.93 -18.92 -7.96
CA ASP A 153 0.50 -19.26 -7.98
C ASP A 153 -0.40 -18.04 -7.70
N TRP A 154 -1.72 -18.22 -7.84
CA TRP A 154 -2.72 -17.20 -7.56
C TRP A 154 -2.59 -16.61 -6.15
N ALA A 155 -2.40 -17.45 -5.14
CA ALA A 155 -2.33 -17.04 -3.74
C ALA A 155 -1.10 -16.15 -3.44
N ALA A 156 0.02 -16.39 -4.12
CA ALA A 156 1.21 -15.54 -4.03
C ALA A 156 0.96 -14.19 -4.73
N TYR A 157 0.42 -14.18 -5.96
CA TYR A 157 0.12 -12.94 -6.68
C TYR A 157 -0.93 -12.08 -5.97
N LYS A 158 -1.91 -12.72 -5.33
CA LYS A 158 -2.91 -12.06 -4.49
C LYS A 158 -2.29 -11.28 -3.32
N ARG A 159 -1.44 -11.95 -2.53
CA ARG A 159 -0.87 -11.39 -1.28
C ARG A 159 0.41 -10.58 -1.49
N GLY A 160 1.09 -10.75 -2.62
CA GLY A 160 2.42 -10.19 -2.85
C GLY A 160 3.54 -11.12 -2.40
N PHE A 161 4.73 -10.90 -2.95
CA PHE A 161 5.93 -11.68 -2.68
C PHE A 161 7.20 -10.92 -3.07
N GLY A 162 8.35 -11.40 -2.61
CA GLY A 162 9.66 -10.85 -2.94
C GLY A 162 10.33 -10.23 -1.72
N SER A 163 11.17 -9.22 -1.96
CA SER A 163 11.98 -8.57 -0.93
C SER A 163 12.02 -7.07 -1.11
N GLN A 164 11.98 -6.33 0.00
CA GLN A 164 12.16 -4.88 0.00
C GLN A 164 13.55 -4.45 -0.52
N LEU A 165 14.54 -5.35 -0.41
CA LEU A 165 15.91 -5.07 -0.84
C LEU A 165 16.15 -5.37 -2.33
N GLY A 166 15.17 -5.93 -3.05
CA GLY A 166 15.36 -6.40 -4.42
C GLY A 166 14.05 -6.47 -5.21
N GLU A 167 13.79 -7.63 -5.80
CA GLU A 167 12.63 -7.85 -6.66
C GLU A 167 11.36 -8.16 -5.86
N PHE A 168 10.22 -7.65 -6.29
CA PHE A 168 8.94 -7.92 -5.64
C PHE A 168 7.74 -7.70 -6.57
N TRP A 169 6.63 -8.30 -6.17
CA TRP A 169 5.27 -7.98 -6.60
C TRP A 169 4.48 -7.57 -5.36
N LEU A 170 3.90 -6.37 -5.34
CA LEU A 170 3.26 -5.80 -4.15
C LEU A 170 2.05 -6.64 -3.69
N GLY A 171 1.33 -7.27 -4.61
CA GLY A 171 0.14 -8.08 -4.32
C GLY A 171 -1.12 -7.47 -4.94
N ASN A 172 -1.92 -8.30 -5.59
CA ASN A 172 -3.10 -7.83 -6.33
C ASN A 172 -4.16 -7.21 -5.41
N ASP A 173 -4.31 -7.69 -4.18
CA ASP A 173 -5.22 -7.07 -3.20
C ASP A 173 -4.79 -5.63 -2.87
N HIS A 174 -3.48 -5.41 -2.70
CA HIS A 174 -2.92 -4.09 -2.41
C HIS A 174 -3.00 -3.17 -3.62
N ILE A 175 -2.68 -3.67 -4.82
CA ILE A 175 -2.78 -2.88 -6.07
C ILE A 175 -4.25 -2.48 -6.33
N HIS A 176 -5.20 -3.40 -6.13
CA HIS A 176 -6.62 -3.07 -6.21
C HIS A 176 -6.99 -1.98 -5.22
N ALA A 177 -6.67 -2.14 -3.93
CA ALA A 177 -7.02 -1.16 -2.90
C ALA A 177 -6.47 0.24 -3.20
N LEU A 178 -5.25 0.33 -3.73
CA LEU A 178 -4.57 1.60 -4.04
C LEU A 178 -5.05 2.25 -5.34
N THR A 179 -5.67 1.49 -6.26
CA THR A 179 -6.13 2.00 -7.56
C THR A 179 -7.65 2.00 -7.71
N ALA A 180 -8.38 1.60 -6.66
CA ALA A 180 -9.84 1.54 -6.65
C ALA A 180 -10.49 2.93 -6.64
N GLN A 181 -9.85 3.91 -6.01
CA GLN A 181 -10.35 5.27 -5.85
C GLN A 181 -9.51 6.27 -6.66
N GLY A 182 -10.14 7.35 -7.10
CA GLY A 182 -9.48 8.37 -7.91
C GLY A 182 -9.06 7.87 -9.30
N THR A 183 -8.16 8.61 -9.93
CA THR A 183 -7.51 8.22 -11.18
C THR A 183 -6.01 8.18 -10.94
N SER A 184 -5.39 7.04 -11.22
CA SER A 184 -3.93 6.89 -11.15
C SER A 184 -3.37 6.70 -12.54
N GLU A 185 -2.35 7.47 -12.93
CA GLU A 185 -1.57 7.17 -14.13
C GLU A 185 -0.61 6.01 -13.88
N LEU A 186 -0.25 5.28 -14.94
CA LEU A 186 0.71 4.18 -14.89
C LEU A 186 1.95 4.52 -15.70
N ARG A 187 3.10 4.21 -15.13
CA ARG A 187 4.40 4.24 -15.81
C ARG A 187 5.08 2.88 -15.70
N VAL A 188 5.65 2.44 -16.82
CA VAL A 188 6.52 1.27 -16.91
C VAL A 188 7.91 1.76 -17.30
N ASP A 189 8.91 1.50 -16.47
CA ASP A 189 10.32 1.78 -16.75
C ASP A 189 11.06 0.47 -17.04
N LEU A 190 11.85 0.46 -18.11
CA LEU A 190 12.58 -0.70 -18.61
C LEU A 190 14.05 -0.33 -18.86
N VAL A 191 14.96 -1.22 -18.50
CA VAL A 191 16.39 -1.08 -18.83
C VAL A 191 16.90 -2.37 -19.43
N ASP A 192 17.56 -2.28 -20.58
CA ASP A 192 18.19 -3.43 -21.22
C ASP A 192 19.58 -3.74 -20.65
N PHE A 193 20.22 -4.82 -21.09
CA PHE A 193 21.55 -5.21 -20.60
C PHE A 193 22.67 -4.31 -21.13
N GLU A 194 22.39 -3.50 -22.14
CA GLU A 194 23.29 -2.49 -22.68
C GLU A 194 23.17 -1.14 -21.95
N GLY A 195 22.23 -1.01 -21.00
CA GLY A 195 22.00 0.19 -20.21
C GLY A 195 21.09 1.22 -20.89
N ASN A 196 20.38 0.85 -21.96
CA ASN A 196 19.41 1.73 -22.59
C ASN A 196 18.12 1.76 -21.77
N HIS A 197 17.66 2.96 -21.44
CA HIS A 197 16.43 3.20 -20.71
C HIS A 197 15.26 3.42 -21.67
N GLN A 198 14.16 2.70 -21.42
CA GLN A 198 12.90 2.87 -22.13
C GLN A 198 11.75 3.00 -21.14
N PHE A 199 10.67 3.67 -21.54
CA PHE A 199 9.46 3.75 -20.72
C PHE A 199 8.19 3.76 -21.56
N ALA A 200 7.05 3.49 -20.91
CA ALA A 200 5.70 3.65 -21.43
C ALA A 200 4.78 4.25 -20.35
N LYS A 201 3.97 5.24 -20.70
CA LYS A 201 3.04 5.92 -19.80
C LYS A 201 1.60 5.81 -20.29
N TYR A 202 0.67 5.58 -19.36
CA TYR A 202 -0.76 5.42 -19.60
C TYR A 202 -1.55 6.37 -18.71
N ARG A 203 -2.60 6.97 -19.28
CA ARG A 203 -3.35 8.07 -18.64
C ARG A 203 -4.11 7.63 -17.39
N SER A 204 -4.54 6.38 -17.33
CA SER A 204 -5.17 5.81 -16.15
C SER A 204 -4.87 4.33 -16.03
N PHE A 205 -4.90 3.82 -14.81
CA PHE A 205 -4.65 2.43 -14.46
C PHE A 205 -5.42 2.06 -13.20
N GLN A 206 -6.13 0.96 -13.30
CA GLN A 206 -6.85 0.35 -12.20
C GLN A 206 -6.84 -1.16 -12.33
N VAL A 207 -6.78 -1.83 -11.18
CA VAL A 207 -6.96 -3.28 -11.06
C VAL A 207 -8.25 -3.53 -10.30
N ALA A 208 -9.15 -4.32 -10.87
CA ALA A 208 -10.43 -4.68 -10.23
C ALA A 208 -10.22 -5.62 -9.02
N GLY A 209 -11.28 -5.91 -8.29
CA GLY A 209 -11.21 -6.81 -7.13
C GLY A 209 -11.04 -8.28 -7.53
N GLU A 210 -10.80 -9.15 -6.54
CA GLU A 210 -10.65 -10.60 -6.78
C GLU A 210 -11.91 -11.24 -7.39
N ALA A 211 -13.10 -10.74 -7.05
CA ALA A 211 -14.37 -11.22 -7.61
C ALA A 211 -14.41 -11.04 -9.15
N GLU A 212 -13.74 -10.01 -9.66
CA GLU A 212 -13.55 -9.70 -11.07
C GLU A 212 -12.16 -10.13 -11.56
N LYS A 213 -11.52 -11.05 -10.83
CA LYS A 213 -10.23 -11.68 -11.20
C LYS A 213 -9.12 -10.67 -11.47
N TYR A 214 -9.10 -9.58 -10.71
CA TYR A 214 -8.10 -8.52 -10.84
C TYR A 214 -7.99 -7.98 -12.27
N MET A 215 -9.13 -7.82 -12.96
CA MET A 215 -9.19 -7.30 -14.32
C MET A 215 -8.41 -5.99 -14.46
N LEU A 216 -7.64 -5.87 -15.53
CA LEU A 216 -6.95 -4.63 -15.89
C LEU A 216 -7.93 -3.64 -16.53
N VAL A 217 -8.04 -2.44 -15.96
CA VAL A 217 -8.71 -1.29 -16.57
C VAL A 217 -7.66 -0.24 -16.87
N LEU A 218 -7.35 -0.08 -18.15
CA LEU A 218 -6.26 0.78 -18.62
C LEU A 218 -6.79 1.93 -19.50
N GLY A 219 -6.31 3.14 -19.21
CA GLY A 219 -6.53 4.33 -20.01
C GLY A 219 -5.68 4.38 -21.27
N ALA A 220 -5.81 5.48 -22.01
CA ALA A 220 -5.06 5.70 -23.24
C ALA A 220 -3.54 5.71 -22.98
N PHE A 221 -2.78 5.09 -23.88
CA PHE A 221 -1.34 5.30 -23.98
C PHE A 221 -1.06 6.79 -24.24
N VAL A 222 -0.12 7.35 -23.49
CA VAL A 222 0.24 8.78 -23.53
C VAL A 222 1.50 8.97 -24.37
N GLU A 223 2.60 8.37 -23.93
CA GLU A 223 3.92 8.51 -24.53
C GLU A 223 4.87 7.43 -24.02
N GLY A 224 6.04 7.31 -24.66
CA GLY A 224 7.10 6.41 -24.20
C GLY A 224 7.88 5.79 -25.34
N ASN A 225 9.21 5.79 -25.23
CA ASN A 225 10.12 5.20 -26.21
C ASN A 225 10.18 3.66 -26.16
N ALA A 226 9.46 3.00 -25.23
CA ALA A 226 9.22 1.55 -25.27
C ALA A 226 8.07 1.17 -26.23
N GLY A 227 7.26 2.14 -26.66
CA GLY A 227 6.01 1.90 -27.38
C GLY A 227 4.94 1.22 -26.51
N ASP A 228 3.78 0.94 -27.09
CA ASP A 228 2.64 0.38 -26.38
C ASP A 228 2.55 -1.15 -26.50
N SER A 229 2.81 -1.85 -25.39
CA SER A 229 2.56 -3.28 -25.24
C SER A 229 1.67 -3.59 -24.03
N LEU A 230 0.73 -2.72 -23.67
CA LEU A 230 -0.23 -2.99 -22.59
C LEU A 230 -1.68 -2.73 -22.98
N THR A 231 -1.97 -1.83 -23.93
CA THR A 231 -3.37 -1.55 -24.33
C THR A 231 -4.12 -2.80 -24.81
N SER A 232 -3.45 -3.75 -25.48
CA SER A 232 -4.10 -4.98 -25.92
C SER A 232 -4.53 -5.91 -24.79
N HIS A 233 -3.98 -5.71 -23.59
CA HIS A 233 -4.31 -6.42 -22.35
C HIS A 233 -5.48 -5.77 -21.59
N ASN A 234 -5.95 -4.59 -22.00
CA ASN A 234 -7.06 -3.91 -21.36
C ASN A 234 -8.32 -4.80 -21.32
N ASN A 235 -9.06 -4.74 -20.21
CA ASN A 235 -10.21 -5.59 -19.88
C ASN A 235 -9.92 -7.10 -19.87
N SER A 236 -8.65 -7.51 -19.75
CA SER A 236 -8.29 -8.91 -19.57
C SER A 236 -8.18 -9.26 -18.09
N LEU A 237 -8.56 -10.49 -17.75
CA LEU A 237 -8.50 -11.01 -16.39
C LEU A 237 -7.06 -11.46 -16.07
N PHE A 238 -6.68 -11.40 -14.80
CA PHE A 238 -5.35 -11.88 -14.39
C PHE A 238 -5.32 -13.41 -14.42
N THR A 239 -4.22 -13.99 -14.90
CA THR A 239 -4.05 -15.45 -15.05
C THR A 239 -2.72 -15.89 -14.46
N THR A 240 -2.74 -17.01 -13.75
CA THR A 240 -1.57 -17.67 -13.15
C THR A 240 -1.56 -19.14 -13.56
N LYS A 241 -0.46 -19.85 -13.26
CA LYS A 241 -0.29 -21.25 -13.64
C LYS A 241 -1.37 -22.20 -13.08
N ASP A 242 -2.00 -21.85 -11.97
CA ASP A 242 -3.02 -22.63 -11.26
C ASP A 242 -4.43 -22.04 -11.38
N GLN A 243 -4.60 -20.86 -11.98
CA GLN A 243 -5.91 -20.26 -12.24
C GLN A 243 -5.92 -19.57 -13.62
N ASP A 244 -6.51 -20.27 -14.58
CA ASP A 244 -6.65 -19.84 -15.97
C ASP A 244 -7.91 -19.00 -16.18
N ASN A 245 -7.74 -17.72 -16.51
CA ASN A 245 -8.81 -16.78 -16.84
C ASN A 245 -8.55 -16.08 -18.20
N ASP A 246 -7.65 -16.62 -19.02
CA ASP A 246 -7.31 -16.03 -20.32
C ASP A 246 -8.30 -16.44 -21.42
N GLN A 247 -8.14 -15.89 -22.64
CA GLN A 247 -9.02 -16.12 -23.78
C GLN A 247 -8.39 -17.09 -24.79
N TYR A 248 -7.40 -17.88 -24.37
CA TYR A 248 -6.73 -18.87 -25.20
C TYR A 248 -7.21 -20.29 -24.90
N ALA A 249 -6.97 -21.22 -25.84
CA ALA A 249 -7.39 -22.62 -25.69
C ALA A 249 -6.51 -23.41 -24.70
N SER A 250 -5.40 -22.83 -24.26
CA SER A 250 -4.44 -23.40 -23.32
C SER A 250 -3.97 -22.31 -22.38
N ASN A 251 -3.47 -22.69 -21.21
CA ASN A 251 -3.09 -21.71 -20.19
C ASN A 251 -1.85 -20.90 -20.62
N CYS A 252 -2.02 -19.60 -20.88
CA CYS A 252 -0.95 -18.70 -21.29
C CYS A 252 0.13 -18.54 -20.21
N ALA A 253 -0.24 -18.53 -18.93
CA ALA A 253 0.71 -18.45 -17.83
C ALA A 253 1.65 -19.66 -17.80
N VAL A 254 1.13 -20.85 -18.10
CA VAL A 254 1.96 -22.08 -18.21
C VAL A 254 2.86 -22.02 -19.45
N LEU A 255 2.32 -21.63 -20.60
CA LEU A 255 3.07 -21.57 -21.87
C LEU A 255 4.23 -20.55 -21.83
N TYR A 256 3.98 -19.37 -21.27
CA TYR A 256 4.91 -18.25 -21.26
C TYR A 256 5.57 -18.00 -19.89
N GLN A 257 5.38 -18.94 -18.96
CA GLN A 257 6.11 -19.05 -17.69
C GLN A 257 6.10 -17.75 -16.86
N GLY A 258 4.92 -17.17 -16.70
CA GLY A 258 4.69 -15.93 -15.94
C GLY A 258 3.28 -15.85 -15.36
N ALA A 259 2.88 -14.66 -14.93
CA ALA A 259 1.50 -14.34 -14.59
C ALA A 259 1.17 -12.93 -15.01
N TRP A 260 0.04 -12.76 -15.69
CA TRP A 260 -0.30 -11.50 -16.35
C TRP A 260 -1.79 -11.41 -16.64
N TRP A 261 -2.23 -10.25 -17.11
CA TRP A 261 -3.53 -10.06 -17.75
C TRP A 261 -3.51 -10.66 -19.16
N TYR A 262 -3.27 -11.96 -19.27
CA TYR A 262 -3.16 -12.65 -20.56
C TYR A 262 -4.48 -12.59 -21.34
N LYS A 263 -4.37 -12.42 -22.67
CA LYS A 263 -5.49 -12.47 -23.60
C LYS A 263 -5.38 -13.71 -24.50
N SER A 264 -4.56 -13.66 -25.55
CA SER A 264 -4.34 -14.79 -26.46
C SER A 264 -2.99 -14.68 -27.21
N CYS A 265 -1.83 -14.66 -26.55
CA CYS A 265 -1.61 -14.63 -25.10
C CYS A 265 -1.14 -13.26 -24.62
N HIS A 266 -0.07 -12.71 -25.19
CA HIS A 266 0.45 -11.41 -24.76
C HIS A 266 1.27 -10.66 -25.79
N VAL A 267 1.40 -9.36 -25.54
CA VAL A 267 2.41 -8.47 -26.15
C VAL A 267 3.42 -7.93 -25.11
N SER A 268 3.13 -8.09 -23.81
CA SER A 268 4.07 -7.87 -22.69
C SER A 268 4.01 -9.03 -21.68
N ASN A 269 5.14 -9.32 -21.04
CA ASN A 269 5.26 -10.40 -20.05
C ASN A 269 6.29 -10.04 -18.97
N LEU A 270 6.11 -8.91 -18.29
CA LEU A 270 7.12 -8.37 -17.35
C LEU A 270 7.33 -9.25 -16.09
N ASN A 271 6.39 -10.16 -15.85
CA ASN A 271 6.45 -11.19 -14.80
C ASN A 271 6.94 -12.55 -15.32
N GLY A 272 7.42 -12.62 -16.56
CA GLY A 272 8.04 -13.81 -17.12
C GLY A 272 9.39 -14.12 -16.48
N ARG A 273 10.06 -15.15 -17.03
CA ARG A 273 11.36 -15.59 -16.53
C ARG A 273 12.42 -14.52 -16.77
N TYR A 274 13.34 -14.39 -15.81
CA TYR A 274 14.51 -13.54 -15.98
C TYR A 274 15.55 -14.28 -16.84
N LEU A 275 15.64 -13.95 -18.13
CA LEU A 275 16.44 -14.70 -19.12
C LEU A 275 17.75 -14.01 -19.54
N GLY A 276 18.06 -12.82 -19.00
CA GLY A 276 19.37 -12.22 -19.17
C GLY A 276 19.65 -11.64 -20.56
N GLY A 277 18.70 -10.93 -21.17
CA GLY A 277 18.85 -10.35 -22.50
C GLY A 277 18.30 -11.27 -23.60
N SER A 278 19.04 -11.43 -24.70
CA SER A 278 18.57 -12.25 -25.83
C SER A 278 18.41 -13.72 -25.46
N HIS A 279 17.30 -14.33 -25.85
CA HIS A 279 17.00 -15.74 -25.55
C HIS A 279 16.31 -16.46 -26.71
N GLY A 280 16.62 -17.75 -26.88
CA GLY A 280 16.10 -18.58 -27.97
C GLY A 280 14.68 -19.12 -27.76
N SER A 281 14.19 -19.19 -26.52
CA SER A 281 12.81 -19.56 -26.22
C SER A 281 11.85 -18.44 -26.64
N PHE A 282 10.65 -18.79 -27.09
CA PHE A 282 9.69 -17.81 -27.59
C PHE A 282 8.89 -17.17 -26.44
N ALA A 283 9.00 -15.85 -26.28
CA ALA A 283 8.11 -14.98 -25.51
C ALA A 283 7.98 -15.24 -23.98
N ASN A 284 8.75 -16.16 -23.41
CA ASN A 284 8.69 -16.55 -21.98
C ASN A 284 9.62 -15.75 -21.03
N GLY A 285 10.18 -14.63 -21.48
CA GLY A 285 11.06 -13.74 -20.72
C GLY A 285 10.35 -12.50 -20.17
N VAL A 286 11.11 -11.61 -19.51
CA VAL A 286 10.66 -10.25 -19.13
C VAL A 286 10.55 -9.39 -20.40
N ASN A 287 9.46 -9.56 -21.15
CA ASN A 287 9.36 -9.08 -22.52
C ASN A 287 8.42 -7.88 -22.67
N TRP A 288 8.78 -6.96 -23.56
CA TRP A 288 7.93 -5.87 -24.04
C TRP A 288 8.05 -5.78 -25.56
N SER A 289 7.03 -6.25 -26.29
CA SER A 289 7.16 -6.58 -27.71
C SER A 289 7.46 -5.37 -28.61
N SER A 290 6.83 -4.22 -28.35
CA SER A 290 7.08 -2.97 -29.07
C SER A 290 8.46 -2.37 -28.81
N GLY A 291 9.16 -2.82 -27.76
CA GLY A 291 10.49 -2.38 -27.39
C GLY A 291 11.58 -3.25 -28.02
N LYS A 292 11.81 -4.45 -27.46
CA LYS A 292 12.85 -5.40 -27.95
C LYS A 292 12.29 -6.74 -28.44
N GLY A 293 10.98 -6.81 -28.69
CA GLY A 293 10.34 -8.01 -29.24
C GLY A 293 10.11 -9.12 -28.21
N TYR A 294 9.93 -10.35 -28.71
CA TYR A 294 9.60 -11.53 -27.90
C TYR A 294 10.81 -12.40 -27.52
N ASN A 295 12.00 -12.04 -27.99
CA ASN A 295 13.24 -12.82 -27.79
C ASN A 295 14.32 -12.02 -27.04
N TYR A 296 13.90 -11.02 -26.26
CA TYR A 296 14.78 -10.24 -25.41
C TYR A 296 14.11 -9.96 -24.06
N SER A 297 14.70 -10.48 -22.98
CA SER A 297 14.29 -10.25 -21.61
C SER A 297 15.04 -9.05 -21.02
N TYR A 298 14.32 -8.02 -20.60
CA TYR A 298 14.90 -6.82 -19.99
C TYR A 298 15.67 -7.14 -18.70
N LYS A 299 16.66 -6.28 -18.37
CA LYS A 299 17.46 -6.35 -17.15
C LYS A 299 16.68 -5.77 -15.96
N VAL A 300 16.06 -4.62 -16.17
CA VAL A 300 15.22 -3.94 -15.17
C VAL A 300 13.82 -3.77 -15.73
N SER A 301 12.83 -4.02 -14.88
CA SER A 301 11.43 -3.68 -15.11
C SER A 301 10.89 -3.09 -13.82
N GLU A 302 10.29 -1.91 -13.88
CA GLU A 302 9.53 -1.33 -12.79
C GLU A 302 8.16 -0.91 -13.29
N MET A 303 7.10 -1.31 -12.59
CA MET A 303 5.76 -0.77 -12.82
C MET A 303 5.35 0.04 -11.62
N LYS A 304 4.89 1.26 -11.88
CA LYS A 304 4.57 2.24 -10.85
C LYS A 304 3.38 3.10 -11.25
N PHE A 305 2.56 3.50 -10.29
CA PHE A 305 1.42 4.37 -10.52
C PHE A 305 1.49 5.61 -9.63
N ARG A 306 0.78 6.67 -10.03
CA ARG A 306 0.70 7.93 -9.30
C ARG A 306 -0.69 8.53 -9.49
N ALA A 307 -1.28 9.06 -8.43
CA ALA A 307 -2.55 9.78 -8.49
C ALA A 307 -2.45 11.04 -9.38
N THR A 308 -3.49 11.31 -10.19
CA THR A 308 -3.57 12.46 -11.11
C THR A 308 -4.68 13.42 -10.76
#